data_AF-A0A526XME1-F1
#
_entry.id   AF-A0A526XME1-F1
#
_cell.length_a   1.000
_cell.length_b   1.000
_cell.length_c   1.000
_cell.angle_alpha   90.00
_cell.angle_beta   90.00
_cell.angle_gamma   90.00
#
_symmetry.space_group_name_H-M   'P 1'
#
loop_
_entity.id
_entity.type
_entity.pdbx_description
1 polymer ?
#
loop_
_entity_poly.entity_id
_entity_poly.type
_entity_poly.pdbx_seq_one_letter_code
_entity_poly.pdbx_strand_id
1 'polypeptide(L)' 'WVVVNERDEIGSDLVPDYMTSVKDGGFYGWPYSYFGQHVDDRVKPQRPDLVAQAIKPDYALGAHTASL' A
#
# COMPACT_ATOMS: atom_id res chain seq x y z
N TRP A 1 4.06 -9.85 -12.07
CA TRP A 1 2.84 -9.12 -11.69
C TRP A 1 2.18 -9.88 -10.56
N VAL A 2 1.68 -9.16 -9.56
CA VAL A 2 0.95 -9.72 -8.42
C VAL A 2 -0.27 -8.86 -8.13
N VAL A 3 -1.25 -9.46 -7.45
CA VAL A 3 -2.41 -8.77 -6.88
C VAL A 3 -2.29 -8.84 -5.37
N VAL A 4 -2.51 -7.71 -4.69
CA VAL A 4 -2.48 -7.59 -3.23
C VAL A 4 -3.87 -7.18 -2.75
N ASN A 5 -4.37 -7.94 -1.77
CA ASN A 5 -5.63 -7.65 -1.09
C ASN A 5 -5.33 -6.88 0.19
N GLU A 6 -5.45 -5.55 0.17
CA GLU A 6 -5.05 -4.69 1.29
C GLU A 6 -6.08 -4.71 2.41
N ARG A 7 -5.63 -4.88 3.65
CA ARG A 7 -6.50 -5.00 4.82
C ARG A 7 -5.87 -4.26 5.99
N ASP A 8 -5.86 -2.94 5.86
CA ASP A 8 -5.14 -2.07 6.80
C ASP A 8 -6.00 -1.61 7.98
N GLU A 9 -7.25 -2.06 8.12
CA GLU A 9 -8.19 -1.61 9.17
C GLU A 9 -8.52 -0.09 9.15
N ILE A 10 -8.25 0.61 8.04
CA ILE A 10 -8.48 2.07 7.91
C ILE A 10 -9.93 2.39 7.49
N GLY A 11 -10.70 1.39 7.05
CA GLY A 11 -12.11 1.53 6.75
C GLY A 11 -12.57 0.48 5.73
N SER A 12 -13.86 0.52 5.37
CA SER A 12 -14.42 -0.37 4.35
C SER A 12 -14.12 0.08 2.92
N ASP A 13 -13.80 1.36 2.72
CA ASP A 13 -13.53 1.93 1.39
C ASP A 13 -12.03 2.24 1.18
N LEU A 14 -11.19 1.90 2.15
CA LEU A 14 -9.75 2.18 2.18
C LEU A 14 -9.03 1.08 2.98
N VAL A 15 -7.95 0.48 2.50
CA VAL A 15 -7.06 0.80 1.37
C VAL A 15 -7.45 -0.01 0.12
N PRO A 16 -7.26 0.49 -1.12
CA PRO A 16 -7.57 -0.28 -2.32
C PRO A 16 -6.73 -1.57 -2.42
N ASP A 17 -7.37 -2.65 -2.84
CA ASP A 17 -6.65 -3.78 -3.45
C ASP A 17 -5.93 -3.26 -4.71
N TYR A 18 -4.77 -3.81 -5.05
CA TYR A 18 -4.00 -3.32 -6.20
C TYR A 18 -3.27 -4.41 -6.97
N MET A 19 -2.99 -4.11 -8.23
CA MET A 19 -2.09 -4.88 -9.09
C MET A 19 -0.79 -4.12 -9.29
N THR A 20 0.35 -4.82 -9.19
CA THR A 20 1.66 -4.20 -9.38
C THR A 20 2.70 -5.17 -9.92
N SER A 21 3.71 -4.62 -10.59
CA SER A 21 4.92 -5.33 -10.97
C SER A 21 5.89 -5.38 -9.79
N VAL A 22 6.19 -6.58 -9.29
CA VAL A 22 7.15 -6.75 -8.19
C VAL A 22 8.55 -6.45 -8.69
N LYS A 23 9.17 -5.45 -8.06
CA LYS A 23 10.59 -5.14 -8.16
C LYS A 23 11.36 -5.80 -7.02
N ASP A 24 12.47 -6.44 -7.36
CA ASP A 24 13.40 -7.00 -6.36
C ASP A 24 13.91 -5.88 -5.44
N GLY A 25 13.89 -6.13 -4.13
CA GLY A 25 14.19 -5.14 -3.09
C GLY A 25 13.23 -3.94 -3.02
N GLY A 26 12.10 -3.97 -3.73
CA GLY A 26 11.14 -2.87 -3.76
C GLY A 26 10.39 -2.68 -2.44
N PHE A 27 10.26 -1.44 -2.01
CA PHE A 27 9.47 -1.06 -0.83
C PHE A 27 8.12 -0.46 -1.28
N TYR A 28 6.99 -0.97 -0.79
CA TYR A 28 5.64 -0.55 -1.21
C TYR A 28 4.87 0.21 -0.13
N GLY A 29 5.56 0.70 0.91
CA GLY A 29 5.01 1.63 1.89
C GLY A 29 4.70 1.02 3.25
N TRP A 30 4.30 -0.25 3.32
CA TRP A 30 3.93 -0.89 4.60
C TRP A 30 5.12 -0.95 5.59
N PRO A 31 4.93 -0.67 6.89
CA PRO A 31 3.68 -0.28 7.55
C PRO A 31 3.44 1.24 7.57
N TYR A 32 4.38 2.06 7.08
CA TYR A 32 4.37 3.51 7.27
C TYR A 32 3.44 4.28 6.33
N SER A 33 3.06 3.66 5.22
CA SER A 33 2.22 4.27 4.21
C SER A 33 1.48 3.23 3.39
N TYR A 34 0.35 3.63 2.82
CA TYR A 34 -0.46 2.82 1.92
C TYR A 34 -0.52 3.46 0.54
N PHE A 35 -0.66 2.62 -0.50
CA PHE A 35 -0.83 3.03 -1.90
C PHE A 35 0.12 4.15 -2.37
N GLY A 36 1.42 4.03 -2.06
CA GLY A 36 2.43 5.07 -2.31
C GLY A 36 2.71 5.90 -1.07
N GLN A 37 2.69 7.23 -1.19
CA GLN A 37 3.09 8.16 -0.12
C GLN A 37 1.95 8.56 0.83
N HIS A 38 0.86 7.79 0.93
CA HIS A 38 -0.20 8.10 1.91
C HIS A 38 0.23 7.61 3.29
N VAL A 39 0.59 8.53 4.18
CA VAL A 39 1.10 8.21 5.51
C VAL A 39 0.03 7.48 6.34
N ASP A 40 0.45 6.42 7.05
CA ASP A 40 -0.35 5.82 8.11
C ASP A 40 0.01 6.45 9.46
N ASP A 41 -0.82 7.40 9.92
CA ASP A 41 -0.63 8.15 11.17
C ASP A 41 -0.72 7.28 12.44
N ARG A 42 -1.22 6.04 12.32
CA ARG A 42 -1.35 5.10 13.45
C ARG A 42 -0.01 4.48 13.82
N VAL A 43 0.92 4.37 12.85
CA VAL A 43 2.24 3.77 13.08
C VAL A 43 3.17 4.74 13.78
N LYS A 44 3.77 4.31 14.90
CA LYS A 44 4.72 5.13 15.66
C LYS A 44 5.97 4.30 16.00
N PRO A 45 7.19 4.86 15.85
CA PRO A 45 7.49 6.20 15.35
C PRO A 45 7.27 6.34 13.84
N GLN A 46 7.00 7.56 13.38
CA GLN A 46 6.84 7.88 11.96
C GLN A 46 8.19 7.82 11.23
N ARG A 47 8.16 7.38 9.96
CA ARG A 47 9.35 7.24 9.09
C ARG A 47 9.12 7.88 7.72
N PRO A 48 9.08 9.23 7.65
CA PRO A 48 8.82 9.95 6.39
C PRO A 48 9.88 9.66 5.31
N ASP A 49 11.10 9.29 5.72
CA ASP A 49 12.18 8.86 4.84
C ASP A 49 11.85 7.55 4.10
N LEU A 50 11.15 6.62 4.75
CA LEU A 50 10.70 5.37 4.13
C LEU A 50 9.45 5.60 3.29
N VAL A 51 8.50 6.42 3.76
CA VAL A 51 7.30 6.80 2.99
C VAL A 51 7.70 7.42 1.65
N ALA A 52 8.69 8.32 1.63
CA ALA A 52 9.19 8.93 0.40
C ALA A 52 9.77 7.92 -0.61
N GLN A 53 10.27 6.78 -0.14
CA GLN A 53 10.82 5.71 -0.97
C GLN A 53 9.76 4.70 -1.44
N ALA A 54 8.53 4.78 -0.93
CA ALA A 54 7.47 3.84 -1.26
C ALA A 54 7.13 3.87 -2.75
N ILE A 55 7.17 2.70 -3.37
CA ILE A 55 6.75 2.46 -4.74
C ILE A 55 5.22 2.42 -4.73
N LYS A 56 4.61 3.36 -5.46
CA LYS A 56 3.17 3.34 -5.69
C LYS A 56 2.81 2.15 -6.58
N PRO A 57 1.81 1.33 -6.21
CA PRO A 57 1.30 0.27 -7.07
C PRO A 57 0.79 0.77 -8.42
N ASP A 58 0.88 -0.08 -9.45
CA ASP A 58 0.58 0.28 -10.83
C ASP A 58 -0.92 0.54 -11.07
N TYR A 59 -1.82 -0.18 -10.40
CA TYR A 59 -3.27 -0.03 -10.60
C TYR A 59 -4.09 -0.30 -9.34
N ALA A 60 -5.03 0.59 -9.01
CA ALA A 60 -6.01 0.40 -7.94
C ALA A 60 -7.21 -0.39 -8.47
N LEU A 61 -7.52 -1.52 -7.84
CA LEU A 61 -8.66 -2.37 -8.18
C LEU A 61 -9.93 -1.99 -7.39
N GLY A 62 -9.80 -1.14 -6.36
CA GLY A 62 -10.87 -0.80 -5.42
C GLY A 62 -10.72 -1.59 -4.11
N ALA A 63 -11.35 -1.13 -3.03
CA ALA A 63 -11.32 -1.87 -1.77
C ALA A 63 -12.19 -3.14 -1.86
N HIS A 64 -11.73 -4.23 -1.25
CA HIS A 64 -12.48 -5.48 -1.09
C HIS A 64 -12.95 -6.16 -2.39
N THR A 65 -12.18 -6.04 -3.48
CA THR A 65 -12.50 -6.75 -4.72
C THR A 65 -12.13 -8.22 -4.69
N ALA A 66 -11.25 -8.62 -3.75
CA ALA A 66 -10.80 -10.00 -3.60
C ALA A 66 -10.25 -10.60 -4.92
N SER A 67 -9.51 -9.78 -5.67
CA SER A 67 -8.99 -10.14 -6.99
C SER A 67 -7.89 -11.22 -6.88
N LEU A 68 -7.88 -12.16 -7.84
CA LEU A 68 -6.95 -13.31 -7.97
C LEU A 68 -6.05 -13.15 -9.20
#